data_AF-A0A0F8V0J4-F1
#
_entry.id   AF-A0A0F8V0J4-F1
#
_cell.length_a   1.000
_cell.length_b   1.000
_cell.length_c   1.000
_cell.angle_alpha   90.00
_cell.angle_beta   90.00
_cell.angle_gamma   90.00
#
_symmetry.space_group_name_H-M   'P 1'
#
loop_
_entity.id
_entity.type
_entity.pdbx_description
1 polymer ?
#
loop_
_entity_poly.entity_id
_entity_poly.type
_entity_poly.pdbx_seq_one_letter_code
_entity_poly.pdbx_strand_id
1 'polypeptide(L)'
;MFSLNEQKAIELGESGEKAVREQNEYDALQYIEYLREFSEELIMANLEADLKRAIISLRNIGNKAVQKKLDTVAANTIQVLKSLAEPALEKNLSNAMWSFSKAVQEIGKGAVQFQMLEPAKNAVEALEAIGSGAVAKRMEVVTLWTTLVLEEMSYLADRQQLEDLSNMAKTAREGIIKASEEGKFVTREQIEKYPQLIAQTVGEFAELQNLQPAGYEGRPNEEFTEDEFFEEEAEEEESEGEAEEPEAGASEKEK
;
A
#
# COMPACT_ATOMS: atom_id res chain seq x y z
N MET A 1 2.15 -0.47 20.20
CA MET A 1 3.45 -1.15 20.45
C MET A 1 3.61 -2.22 19.36
N PHE A 2 4.74 -2.29 18.66
CA PHE A 2 4.91 -3.24 17.55
C PHE A 2 4.97 -4.69 18.01
N SER A 3 4.39 -5.59 17.22
CA SER A 3 4.55 -7.05 17.39
C SER A 3 6.01 -7.47 17.21
N LEU A 4 6.38 -8.67 17.68
CA LEU A 4 7.72 -9.22 17.44
C LEU A 4 8.02 -9.35 15.93
N ASN A 5 7.00 -9.72 15.14
CA ASN A 5 7.13 -9.87 13.71
C ASN A 5 7.32 -8.51 13.03
N GLU A 6 6.58 -7.49 13.46
CA GLU A 6 6.76 -6.13 12.96
C GLU A 6 8.16 -5.59 13.27
N GLN A 7 8.66 -5.81 14.50
CA GLN A 7 10.01 -5.43 14.88
C GLN A 7 11.07 -6.11 14.00
N LYS A 8 10.93 -7.43 13.78
CA LYS A 8 11.81 -8.18 12.87
C LYS A 8 11.77 -7.62 11.44
N ALA A 9 10.59 -7.32 10.91
CA ALA A 9 10.46 -6.71 9.59
C ALA A 9 11.16 -5.34 9.52
N ILE A 10 11.04 -4.51 10.57
CA ILE A 10 11.71 -3.20 10.66
C ILE A 10 13.23 -3.38 10.66
N GLU A 11 13.77 -4.24 11.52
CA GLU A 11 15.22 -4.46 11.63
C GLU A 11 15.86 -4.94 10.32
N LEU A 12 15.19 -5.88 9.64
CA LEU A 12 15.60 -6.35 8.31
C LEU A 12 15.55 -5.22 7.27
N GLY A 13 14.49 -4.42 7.29
CA GLY A 13 14.31 -3.25 6.43
C GLY A 13 15.43 -2.21 6.62
N GLU A 14 15.67 -1.79 7.85
CA GLU A 14 16.71 -0.80 8.20
C GLU A 14 18.11 -1.28 7.80
N SER A 15 18.38 -2.57 7.97
CA SER A 15 19.65 -3.19 7.57
C SER A 15 19.81 -3.23 6.05
N GLY A 16 18.75 -3.58 5.31
CA GLY A 16 18.74 -3.51 3.85
C GLY A 16 18.91 -2.08 3.33
N GLU A 17 18.22 -1.10 3.92
CA GLU A 17 18.37 0.31 3.58
C GLU A 17 19.78 0.83 3.87
N LYS A 18 20.40 0.35 4.95
CA LYS A 18 21.81 0.66 5.27
C LYS A 18 22.74 0.11 4.21
N ALA A 19 22.57 -1.14 3.80
CA ALA A 19 23.36 -1.74 2.72
C ALA A 19 23.24 -0.94 1.42
N VAL A 20 22.02 -0.52 1.05
CA VAL A 20 21.80 0.37 -0.11
C VAL A 20 22.51 1.72 0.05
N ARG A 21 22.45 2.34 1.24
CA ARG A 21 23.16 3.61 1.51
C ARG A 21 24.67 3.48 1.33
N GLU A 22 25.21 2.33 1.72
CA GLU A 22 26.61 1.96 1.59
C GLU A 22 26.96 1.43 0.19
N GLN A 23 25.97 1.32 -0.72
CA GLN A 23 26.09 0.75 -2.06
C GLN A 23 26.60 -0.70 -2.07
N ASN A 24 26.34 -1.44 -0.99
CA ASN A 24 26.59 -2.86 -0.92
C ASN A 24 25.37 -3.62 -1.49
N GLU A 25 25.33 -3.80 -2.82
CA GLU A 25 24.23 -4.49 -3.49
C GLU A 25 24.05 -5.94 -3.04
N TYR A 26 25.15 -6.63 -2.70
CA TYR A 26 25.08 -8.02 -2.24
C TYR A 26 24.31 -8.13 -0.91
N ASP A 27 24.67 -7.32 0.09
CA ASP A 27 23.97 -7.32 1.38
C ASP A 27 22.52 -6.84 1.20
N ALA A 28 22.28 -5.82 0.37
CA ALA A 28 20.94 -5.32 0.11
C ALA A 28 20.02 -6.40 -0.49
N LEU A 29 20.52 -7.15 -1.48
CA LEU A 29 19.81 -8.29 -2.06
C LEU A 29 19.58 -9.37 -1.00
N GLN A 30 20.56 -9.67 -0.15
CA GLN A 30 20.38 -10.65 0.92
C GLN A 30 19.27 -10.26 1.92
N TYR A 31 19.17 -8.98 2.30
CA TYR A 31 18.08 -8.51 3.15
C TYR A 31 16.71 -8.54 2.45
N ILE A 32 16.66 -8.30 1.14
CA ILE A 32 15.43 -8.49 0.35
C ILE A 32 14.99 -9.95 0.36
N GLU A 33 15.92 -10.90 0.20
CA GLU A 33 15.63 -12.33 0.26
C GLU A 33 15.12 -12.75 1.64
N TYR A 34 15.73 -12.26 2.73
CA TYR A 34 15.23 -12.52 4.09
C TYR A 34 13.83 -11.96 4.32
N LEU A 35 13.54 -10.77 3.80
CA LEU A 35 12.19 -10.19 3.86
C LEU A 35 11.20 -10.99 3.00
N ARG A 36 11.62 -11.58 1.87
CA ARG A 36 10.77 -12.47 1.08
C ARG A 36 10.38 -13.70 1.90
N GLU A 37 11.35 -14.46 2.38
CA GLU A 37 11.11 -15.68 3.16
C GLU A 37 10.22 -15.40 4.38
N PHE A 38 10.51 -14.29 5.08
CA PHE A 38 9.69 -13.88 6.21
C PHE A 38 8.26 -13.49 5.80
N SER A 39 8.09 -12.79 4.67
CA SER A 39 6.76 -12.46 4.16
C SER A 39 5.97 -13.70 3.75
N GLU A 40 6.62 -14.72 3.18
CA GLU A 40 6.00 -16.02 2.88
C GLU A 40 5.46 -16.68 4.16
N GLU A 41 6.23 -16.68 5.24
CA GLU A 41 5.79 -17.19 6.55
C GLU A 41 4.55 -16.43 7.07
N LEU A 42 4.55 -15.10 6.98
CA LEU A 42 3.43 -14.25 7.42
C LEU A 42 2.17 -14.48 6.58
N ILE A 43 2.32 -14.62 5.26
CA ILE A 43 1.21 -14.97 4.35
C ILE A 43 0.65 -16.34 4.72
N MET A 44 1.51 -17.36 4.91
CA MET A 44 1.07 -18.70 5.30
C MET A 44 0.26 -18.68 6.61
N ALA A 45 0.70 -17.87 7.58
CA ALA A 45 0.05 -17.70 8.88
C ALA A 45 -1.16 -16.74 8.88
N ASN A 46 -1.50 -16.10 7.76
CA ASN A 46 -2.54 -15.05 7.65
C ASN A 46 -2.30 -13.85 8.60
N LEU A 47 -1.05 -13.49 8.86
CA LEU A 47 -0.68 -12.37 9.73
C LEU A 47 -0.59 -11.08 8.92
N GLU A 48 -1.74 -10.55 8.52
CA GLU A 48 -1.83 -9.46 7.55
C GLU A 48 -1.23 -8.13 8.03
N ALA A 49 -1.41 -7.79 9.31
CA ALA A 49 -0.82 -6.59 9.91
C ALA A 49 0.72 -6.66 9.93
N ASP A 50 1.28 -7.80 10.31
CA ASP A 50 2.72 -8.05 10.28
C ASP A 50 3.25 -8.02 8.84
N LEU A 51 2.51 -8.61 7.90
CA LEU A 51 2.86 -8.62 6.48
C LEU A 51 2.90 -7.20 5.89
N LYS A 52 1.94 -6.32 6.26
CA LYS A 52 1.97 -4.90 5.89
C LYS A 52 3.32 -4.27 6.26
N ARG A 53 3.85 -4.59 7.46
CA ARG A 53 5.16 -4.08 7.89
C ARG A 53 6.30 -4.60 7.03
N ALA A 54 6.32 -5.90 6.72
CA ALA A 54 7.36 -6.49 5.85
C ALA A 54 7.35 -5.89 4.44
N ILE A 55 6.16 -5.63 3.88
CA ILE A 55 5.99 -4.97 2.58
C ILE A 55 6.52 -3.53 2.62
N ILE A 56 6.25 -2.78 3.70
CA ILE A 56 6.79 -1.43 3.91
C ILE A 56 8.32 -1.45 3.97
N SER A 57 8.93 -2.44 4.64
CA SER A 57 10.38 -2.60 4.68
C SER A 57 10.97 -2.87 3.29
N LEU A 58 10.37 -3.77 2.50
CA LEU A 58 10.75 -3.99 1.10
C LEU A 58 10.63 -2.70 0.28
N ARG A 59 9.52 -1.98 0.41
CA ARG A 59 9.29 -0.68 -0.25
C ARG A 59 10.39 0.32 0.06
N ASN A 60 10.77 0.46 1.33
CA ASN A 60 11.78 1.42 1.73
C ASN A 60 13.16 1.09 1.13
N ILE A 61 13.55 -0.19 1.11
CA ILE A 61 14.77 -0.66 0.42
C ILE A 61 14.70 -0.30 -1.07
N GLY A 62 13.61 -0.63 -1.75
CA GLY A 62 13.43 -0.36 -3.18
C GLY A 62 13.45 1.13 -3.52
N ASN A 63 12.74 1.97 -2.75
CA ASN A 63 12.78 3.42 -2.90
C ASN A 63 14.19 3.97 -2.68
N LYS A 64 14.91 3.44 -1.68
CA LYS A 64 16.30 3.85 -1.43
C LYS A 64 17.21 3.43 -2.58
N ALA A 65 17.01 2.25 -3.15
CA ALA A 65 17.75 1.75 -4.29
C ALA A 65 17.54 2.63 -5.52
N VAL A 66 16.29 3.05 -5.77
CA VAL A 66 15.96 4.03 -6.81
C VAL A 66 16.68 5.37 -6.59
N GLN A 67 16.65 5.92 -5.36
CA GLN A 67 17.38 7.15 -5.03
C GLN A 67 18.90 7.03 -5.25
N LYS A 68 19.45 5.83 -5.04
CA LYS A 68 20.87 5.51 -5.25
C LYS A 68 21.18 5.02 -6.66
N LYS A 69 20.18 4.89 -7.53
CA LYS A 69 20.28 4.34 -8.89
C LYS A 69 20.90 2.94 -8.94
N LEU A 70 20.58 2.11 -7.95
CA LEU A 70 20.96 0.69 -7.92
C LEU A 70 19.88 -0.13 -8.65
N ASP A 71 19.98 -0.23 -9.97
CA ASP A 71 19.00 -0.88 -10.85
C ASP A 71 18.68 -2.32 -10.40
N THR A 72 19.70 -3.14 -10.16
CA THR A 72 19.55 -4.55 -9.75
C THR A 72 18.73 -4.68 -8.47
N VAL A 73 19.03 -3.86 -7.46
CA VAL A 73 18.36 -3.91 -6.16
C VAL A 73 16.90 -3.48 -6.30
N ALA A 74 16.64 -2.36 -6.98
CA ALA A 74 15.27 -1.89 -7.21
C ALA A 74 14.44 -2.90 -8.02
N ALA A 75 15.02 -3.47 -9.08
CA ALA A 75 14.36 -4.46 -9.92
C ALA A 75 14.04 -5.74 -9.14
N ASN A 76 14.98 -6.22 -8.32
CA ASN A 76 14.79 -7.41 -7.50
C ASN A 76 13.73 -7.19 -6.41
N THR A 77 13.72 -6.03 -5.73
CA THR A 77 12.66 -5.70 -4.76
C THR A 77 11.27 -5.79 -5.39
N ILE A 78 11.09 -5.25 -6.60
CA ILE A 78 9.79 -5.32 -7.30
C ILE A 78 9.42 -6.76 -7.65
N GLN A 79 10.38 -7.57 -8.12
CA GLN A 79 10.13 -8.98 -8.42
C GLN A 79 9.73 -9.77 -7.17
N VAL A 80 10.35 -9.49 -6.02
CA VAL A 80 9.95 -10.08 -4.74
C VAL A 80 8.52 -9.67 -4.37
N LEU A 81 8.18 -8.38 -4.46
CA LEU A 81 6.81 -7.91 -4.20
C LEU A 81 5.79 -8.58 -5.14
N LYS A 82 6.11 -8.73 -6.43
CA LYS A 82 5.29 -9.45 -7.42
C LYS A 82 5.08 -10.91 -7.02
N SER A 83 6.15 -11.60 -6.61
CA SER A 83 6.08 -13.02 -6.22
C SER A 83 5.24 -13.28 -4.97
N LEU A 84 5.23 -12.33 -4.03
CA LEU A 84 4.46 -12.42 -2.79
C LEU A 84 2.99 -12.04 -2.96
N ALA A 85 2.67 -11.24 -3.98
CA ALA A 85 1.31 -10.78 -4.24
C ALA A 85 0.34 -11.91 -4.61
N GLU A 86 0.77 -12.91 -5.38
CA GLU A 86 -0.07 -14.04 -5.79
C GLU A 86 -0.59 -14.86 -4.60
N PRO A 87 0.25 -15.41 -3.70
CA PRO A 87 -0.24 -16.14 -2.54
C PRO A 87 -1.04 -15.25 -1.56
N ALA A 88 -0.76 -13.94 -1.48
CA ALA A 88 -1.56 -13.00 -0.70
C ALA A 88 -2.98 -12.80 -1.29
N LEU A 89 -3.09 -12.70 -2.62
CA LEU A 89 -4.36 -12.66 -3.35
C LEU A 89 -5.15 -13.95 -3.15
N GLU A 90 -4.50 -15.12 -3.18
CA GLU A 90 -5.15 -16.41 -2.95
C GLU A 90 -5.85 -16.46 -1.60
N LYS A 91 -5.23 -15.89 -0.56
CA LYS A 91 -5.73 -15.78 0.81
C LYS A 91 -6.67 -14.60 1.05
N ASN A 92 -6.94 -13.76 0.05
CA ASN A 92 -7.78 -12.56 0.15
C ASN A 92 -7.28 -11.51 1.16
N LEU A 93 -5.96 -11.37 1.34
CA LEU A 93 -5.34 -10.40 2.23
C LEU A 93 -5.43 -8.98 1.63
N SER A 94 -6.62 -8.37 1.68
CA SER A 94 -6.95 -7.15 0.92
C SER A 94 -6.16 -5.91 1.36
N ASN A 95 -5.91 -5.75 2.67
CA ASN A 95 -5.13 -4.65 3.22
C ASN A 95 -3.63 -4.79 2.88
N ALA A 96 -3.12 -6.02 2.90
CA ALA A 96 -1.77 -6.31 2.40
C ALA A 96 -1.68 -6.06 0.89
N MET A 97 -2.71 -6.39 0.10
CA MET A 97 -2.72 -6.14 -1.34
C MET A 97 -2.70 -4.65 -1.68
N TRP A 98 -3.39 -3.82 -0.90
CA TRP A 98 -3.21 -2.37 -1.00
C TRP A 98 -1.76 -1.97 -0.74
N SER A 99 -1.13 -2.51 0.30
CA SER A 99 0.28 -2.24 0.64
C SER A 99 1.25 -2.69 -0.47
N PHE A 100 1.02 -3.85 -1.09
CA PHE A 100 1.79 -4.32 -2.26
C PHE A 100 1.68 -3.32 -3.41
N SER A 101 0.46 -2.90 -3.75
CA SER A 101 0.22 -1.97 -4.86
C SER A 101 0.89 -0.61 -4.63
N LYS A 102 0.85 -0.09 -3.39
CA LYS A 102 1.53 1.14 -2.99
C LYS A 102 3.05 0.99 -3.03
N ALA A 103 3.59 -0.13 -2.56
CA ALA A 103 5.02 -0.40 -2.61
C ALA A 103 5.55 -0.42 -4.05
N VAL A 104 4.87 -1.14 -4.95
CA VAL A 104 5.25 -1.20 -6.37
C VAL A 104 5.08 0.15 -7.06
N GLN A 105 4.03 0.92 -6.73
CA GLN A 105 3.83 2.28 -7.23
C GLN A 105 5.01 3.20 -6.91
N GLU A 106 5.40 3.28 -5.63
CA GLU A 106 6.44 4.22 -5.19
C GLU A 106 7.78 3.92 -5.86
N ILE A 107 8.19 2.65 -5.86
CA ILE A 107 9.44 2.22 -6.51
C ILE A 107 9.33 2.44 -8.03
N GLY A 108 8.22 2.01 -8.64
CA GLY A 108 7.99 2.08 -10.08
C GLY A 108 7.98 3.52 -10.61
N LYS A 109 7.22 4.43 -10.00
CA LYS A 109 7.18 5.84 -10.38
C LYS A 109 8.55 6.50 -10.21
N GLY A 110 9.25 6.21 -9.11
CA GLY A 110 10.62 6.66 -8.91
C GLY A 110 11.55 6.15 -10.01
N ALA A 111 11.46 4.86 -10.38
CA ALA A 111 12.23 4.29 -11.47
C ALA A 111 11.95 4.98 -12.81
N VAL A 112 10.69 5.30 -13.14
CA VAL A 112 10.36 6.09 -14.34
C VAL A 112 11.03 7.46 -14.28
N GLN A 113 10.92 8.18 -13.15
CA GLN A 113 11.50 9.52 -12.97
C GLN A 113 13.02 9.55 -13.14
N PHE A 114 13.71 8.49 -12.70
CA PHE A 114 15.16 8.36 -12.85
C PHE A 114 15.59 7.62 -14.12
N GLN A 115 14.66 7.27 -15.01
CA GLN A 115 14.90 6.51 -16.25
C GLN A 115 15.54 5.14 -16.03
N MET A 116 15.26 4.52 -14.89
CA MET A 116 15.67 3.16 -14.53
C MET A 116 14.71 2.17 -15.19
N LEU A 117 15.00 1.80 -16.45
CA LEU A 117 14.03 1.13 -17.32
C LEU A 117 13.63 -0.27 -16.86
N GLU A 118 14.58 -1.06 -16.35
CA GLU A 118 14.30 -2.42 -15.89
C GLU A 118 13.35 -2.45 -14.68
N PRO A 119 13.62 -1.76 -13.56
CA PRO A 119 12.67 -1.69 -12.46
C PRO A 119 11.34 -1.03 -12.86
N ALA A 120 11.35 -0.03 -13.76
CA ALA A 120 10.11 0.55 -14.25
C ALA A 120 9.21 -0.45 -15.00
N LYS A 121 9.79 -1.28 -15.88
CA LYS A 121 9.06 -2.36 -16.57
C LYS A 121 8.56 -3.41 -15.60
N ASN A 122 9.40 -3.85 -14.66
CA ASN A 122 9.01 -4.80 -13.63
C ASN A 122 7.83 -4.29 -12.79
N ALA A 123 7.79 -2.98 -12.50
CA ALA A 123 6.69 -2.38 -11.75
C ALA A 123 5.38 -2.42 -12.54
N VAL A 124 5.41 -2.14 -13.84
CA VAL A 124 4.22 -2.25 -14.71
C VAL A 124 3.69 -3.69 -14.70
N GLU A 125 4.55 -4.68 -14.87
CA GLU A 125 4.13 -6.10 -14.84
C GLU A 125 3.60 -6.53 -13.48
N ALA A 126 4.20 -6.04 -12.39
CA ALA A 126 3.75 -6.34 -11.04
C ALA A 126 2.37 -5.73 -10.78
N LEU A 127 2.14 -4.48 -11.20
CA LEU A 127 0.83 -3.82 -11.09
C LEU A 127 -0.22 -4.49 -11.97
N GLU A 128 0.14 -4.98 -13.16
CA GLU A 128 -0.75 -5.75 -14.02
C GLU A 128 -1.22 -7.03 -13.33
N ALA A 129 -0.29 -7.79 -12.74
CA ALA A 129 -0.59 -9.01 -12.01
C ALA A 129 -1.45 -8.73 -10.77
N ILE A 130 -1.08 -7.73 -9.96
CA ILE A 130 -1.83 -7.31 -8.77
C ILE A 130 -3.25 -6.85 -9.16
N GLY A 131 -3.39 -6.00 -10.18
CA GLY A 131 -4.67 -5.46 -10.62
C GLY A 131 -5.59 -6.52 -11.21
N SER A 132 -5.05 -7.41 -12.05
CA SER A 132 -5.83 -8.52 -12.62
C SER A 132 -6.29 -9.50 -11.55
N GLY A 133 -5.41 -9.80 -10.58
CA GLY A 133 -5.75 -10.61 -9.41
C GLY A 133 -6.80 -9.94 -8.52
N ALA A 134 -6.68 -8.64 -8.30
CA ALA A 134 -7.66 -7.85 -7.55
C ALA A 134 -9.05 -7.90 -8.19
N VAL A 135 -9.14 -7.79 -9.52
CA VAL A 135 -10.41 -7.98 -10.25
C VAL A 135 -10.98 -9.38 -10.00
N ALA A 136 -10.16 -10.42 -10.16
CA ALA A 136 -10.59 -11.80 -9.95
C ALA A 136 -11.09 -12.07 -8.51
N LYS A 137 -10.50 -11.37 -7.53
CA LYS A 137 -10.86 -11.45 -6.10
C LYS A 137 -11.90 -10.40 -5.67
N ARG A 138 -12.41 -9.58 -6.59
CA ARG A 138 -13.36 -8.48 -6.31
C ARG A 138 -12.84 -7.47 -5.26
N MET A 139 -11.55 -7.15 -5.31
CA MET A 139 -10.90 -6.12 -4.47
C MET A 139 -10.98 -4.76 -5.17
N GLU A 140 -12.02 -3.98 -4.87
CA GLU A 140 -12.35 -2.74 -5.61
C GLU A 140 -11.25 -1.69 -5.44
N VAL A 141 -10.85 -1.42 -4.20
CA VAL A 141 -9.82 -0.41 -3.88
C VAL A 141 -8.50 -0.72 -4.59
N VAL A 142 -8.06 -1.99 -4.58
CA VAL A 142 -6.80 -2.40 -5.23
C VAL A 142 -6.90 -2.31 -6.76
N THR A 143 -8.07 -2.63 -7.33
CA THR A 143 -8.33 -2.49 -8.78
C THR A 143 -8.26 -1.03 -9.23
N LEU A 144 -8.92 -0.14 -8.49
CA LEU A 144 -8.90 1.30 -8.75
C LEU A 144 -7.49 1.87 -8.58
N TRP A 145 -6.79 1.48 -7.52
CA TRP A 145 -5.44 1.96 -7.25
C TRP A 145 -4.46 1.55 -8.35
N THR A 146 -4.42 0.27 -8.72
CA THR A 146 -3.51 -0.23 -9.76
C THR A 146 -3.75 0.43 -11.12
N THR A 147 -5.01 0.63 -11.52
CA THR A 147 -5.35 1.31 -12.78
C THR A 147 -4.96 2.79 -12.79
N LEU A 148 -5.10 3.49 -11.65
CA LEU A 148 -4.59 4.84 -11.47
C LEU A 148 -3.07 4.88 -11.59
N VAL A 149 -2.36 3.99 -10.89
CA VAL A 149 -0.89 3.98 -10.90
C VAL A 149 -0.33 3.74 -12.30
N LEU A 150 -0.92 2.81 -13.05
CA LEU A 150 -0.51 2.55 -14.44
C LEU A 150 -0.72 3.77 -15.33
N GLU A 151 -1.80 4.53 -15.12
CA GLU A 151 -2.02 5.80 -15.81
C GLU A 151 -0.94 6.83 -15.47
N GLU A 152 -0.63 7.02 -14.18
CA GLU A 152 0.43 7.93 -13.73
C GLU A 152 1.80 7.55 -14.30
N MET A 153 2.14 6.26 -14.29
CA MET A 153 3.40 5.76 -14.86
C MET A 153 3.46 6.01 -16.37
N SER A 154 2.36 5.78 -17.10
CA SER A 154 2.29 6.06 -18.54
C SER A 154 2.49 7.55 -18.83
N TYR A 155 1.86 8.42 -18.02
CA TYR A 155 2.01 9.87 -18.14
C TYR A 155 3.46 10.31 -17.87
N LEU A 156 4.09 9.78 -16.82
CA LEU A 156 5.50 10.07 -16.51
C LEU A 156 6.45 9.57 -17.62
N ALA A 157 6.14 8.41 -18.22
CA ALA A 157 6.91 7.84 -19.33
C ALA A 157 6.77 8.69 -20.61
N ASP A 158 5.55 9.13 -20.96
CA ASP A 158 5.29 10.01 -22.10
C ASP A 158 6.06 11.34 -21.97
N ARG A 159 6.06 11.95 -20.77
CA ARG A 159 6.83 13.17 -20.50
C ARG A 159 8.33 13.02 -20.70
N GLN A 160 8.83 11.80 -20.63
CA GLN A 160 10.25 11.46 -20.79
C GLN A 160 10.56 10.77 -22.12
N GLN A 161 9.59 10.71 -23.04
CA GLN A 161 9.74 10.07 -24.36
C GLN A 161 10.11 8.58 -24.25
N LEU A 162 9.65 7.90 -23.19
CA LEU A 162 9.83 6.47 -22.98
C LEU A 162 8.64 5.70 -23.59
N GLU A 163 8.51 5.73 -24.91
CA GLU A 163 7.34 5.22 -25.65
C GLU A 163 7.01 3.76 -25.33
N ASP A 164 8.02 2.88 -25.29
CA ASP A 164 7.82 1.46 -24.97
C ASP A 164 7.20 1.25 -23.59
N LEU A 165 7.69 1.98 -22.58
CA LEU A 165 7.20 1.89 -21.21
C LEU A 165 5.80 2.48 -21.08
N SER A 166 5.54 3.60 -21.74
CA SER A 166 4.22 4.23 -21.78
C SER A 166 3.18 3.28 -22.39
N ASN A 167 3.50 2.67 -23.53
CA ASN A 167 2.64 1.70 -24.20
C ASN A 167 2.40 0.46 -23.34
N MET A 168 3.43 -0.02 -22.64
CA MET A 168 3.33 -1.14 -21.70
C MET A 168 2.33 -0.83 -20.58
N ALA A 169 2.47 0.33 -19.93
CA ALA A 169 1.58 0.75 -18.85
C ALA A 169 0.13 0.96 -19.31
N LYS A 170 -0.08 1.58 -20.49
CA LYS A 170 -1.41 1.74 -21.10
C LYS A 170 -2.06 0.39 -21.42
N THR A 171 -1.27 -0.56 -21.94
CA THR A 171 -1.76 -1.90 -22.28
C THR A 171 -2.18 -2.67 -21.02
N ALA A 172 -1.35 -2.67 -19.98
CA ALA A 172 -1.66 -3.28 -18.69
C ALA A 172 -2.95 -2.70 -18.08
N ARG A 173 -3.07 -1.35 -18.09
CA ARG A 173 -4.27 -0.66 -17.58
C ARG A 173 -5.53 -1.08 -18.33
N GLU A 174 -5.48 -1.08 -19.66
CA GLU A 174 -6.61 -1.47 -20.50
C GLU A 174 -6.98 -2.95 -20.31
N GLY A 175 -6.00 -3.82 -20.08
CA GLY A 175 -6.22 -5.23 -19.73
C GLY A 175 -7.03 -5.39 -18.45
N ILE A 176 -6.66 -4.68 -17.38
CA ILE A 176 -7.40 -4.71 -16.10
C ILE A 176 -8.83 -4.16 -16.27
N ILE A 177 -8.99 -3.04 -16.99
CA ILE A 177 -10.32 -2.44 -17.25
C ILE A 177 -11.23 -3.45 -17.96
N LYS A 178 -10.74 -4.08 -19.04
CA LYS A 178 -11.53 -5.08 -19.78
C LYS A 178 -11.91 -6.27 -18.92
N ALA A 179 -10.97 -6.81 -18.14
CA ALA A 179 -11.25 -7.92 -17.22
C ALA A 179 -12.32 -7.53 -16.18
N SER A 180 -12.27 -6.30 -15.67
CA SER A 180 -13.25 -5.78 -14.71
C SER A 180 -14.65 -5.61 -15.33
N GLU A 181 -14.73 -5.10 -16.56
CA GLU A 181 -15.98 -4.94 -17.32
C GLU A 181 -16.61 -6.31 -17.67
N GLU A 182 -15.80 -7.26 -18.16
CA GLU A 182 -16.23 -8.64 -18.43
C GLU A 182 -16.77 -9.33 -17.16
N GLY A 183 -16.11 -9.07 -16.02
CA GLY A 183 -16.53 -9.56 -14.70
C GLY A 183 -17.73 -8.82 -14.09
N LYS A 184 -18.24 -7.76 -14.73
CA LYS A 184 -19.28 -6.86 -14.20
C LYS A 184 -18.94 -6.37 -12.78
N PHE A 185 -17.69 -5.94 -12.59
CA PHE A 185 -17.17 -5.54 -11.29
C PHE A 185 -17.07 -4.01 -11.17
N VAL A 186 -15.91 -3.41 -11.46
CA VAL A 186 -15.73 -1.95 -11.53
C VAL A 186 -15.82 -1.51 -12.99
N THR A 187 -16.66 -0.54 -13.29
CA THR A 187 -16.84 -0.03 -14.66
C THR A 187 -15.70 0.91 -15.06
N ARG A 188 -15.45 1.06 -16.36
CA ARG A 188 -14.53 2.08 -16.87
C ARG A 188 -14.88 3.48 -16.38
N GLU A 189 -16.17 3.82 -16.35
CA GLU A 189 -16.63 5.10 -15.84
C GLU A 189 -16.19 5.34 -14.38
N GLN A 190 -16.28 4.33 -13.52
CA GLN A 190 -15.78 4.42 -12.14
C GLN A 190 -14.26 4.57 -12.10
N ILE A 191 -13.52 3.78 -12.87
CA ILE A 191 -12.05 3.84 -12.95
C ILE A 191 -11.57 5.22 -13.41
N GLU A 192 -12.27 5.85 -14.36
CA GLU A 192 -11.91 7.17 -14.88
C GLU A 192 -12.36 8.31 -13.96
N LYS A 193 -13.51 8.19 -13.29
CA LYS A 193 -14.07 9.25 -12.44
C LYS A 193 -13.49 9.27 -11.02
N TYR A 194 -13.30 8.12 -10.39
CA TYR A 194 -12.94 8.08 -8.97
C TYR A 194 -11.61 8.78 -8.67
N PRO A 195 -10.53 8.61 -9.45
CA PRO A 195 -9.31 9.38 -9.23
C PRO A 195 -9.50 10.89 -9.36
N GLN A 196 -10.35 11.34 -10.29
CA GLN A 196 -10.67 12.76 -10.48
C GLN A 196 -11.42 13.31 -9.27
N LEU A 197 -12.40 12.57 -8.75
CA LEU A 197 -13.15 12.93 -7.55
C LEU A 197 -12.24 12.98 -6.33
N ILE A 198 -11.38 11.98 -6.12
CA ILE A 198 -10.42 11.98 -5.01
C ILE A 198 -9.48 13.18 -5.11
N ALA A 199 -8.91 13.45 -6.29
CA ALA A 199 -8.02 14.59 -6.49
C ALA A 199 -8.75 15.93 -6.28
N GLN A 200 -10.00 16.04 -6.73
CA GLN A 200 -10.85 17.20 -6.53
C GLN A 200 -11.16 17.39 -5.04
N THR A 201 -11.60 16.36 -4.34
CA THR A 201 -11.90 16.43 -2.90
C THR A 201 -10.65 16.75 -2.09
N VAL A 202 -9.51 16.10 -2.33
CA VAL A 202 -8.27 16.44 -1.63
C VAL A 202 -7.87 17.90 -1.91
N GLY A 203 -8.02 18.39 -3.14
CA GLY A 203 -7.77 19.79 -3.49
C GLY A 203 -8.74 20.78 -2.84
N GLU A 204 -10.03 20.47 -2.82
CA GLU A 204 -11.10 21.29 -2.21
C GLU A 204 -10.95 21.39 -0.69
N PHE A 205 -10.49 20.31 -0.05
CA PHE A 205 -10.30 20.24 1.41
C PHE A 205 -8.87 20.55 1.85
N ALA A 206 -7.95 20.86 0.93
CA ALA A 206 -6.57 21.23 1.27
C ALA A 206 -6.50 22.50 2.16
N GLU A 207 -7.44 23.42 2.01
CA GLU A 207 -7.54 24.59 2.90
C GLU A 207 -8.11 24.23 4.27
N LEU A 208 -8.96 23.20 4.36
CA LEU A 208 -9.55 22.71 5.61
C LEU A 208 -8.53 21.92 6.45
N GLN A 209 -7.58 21.24 5.80
CA GLN A 209 -6.42 20.64 6.48
C GLN A 209 -5.51 21.65 7.18
N ASN A 210 -5.63 22.95 6.86
CA ASN A 210 -4.87 24.05 7.48
C ASN A 210 -5.68 24.84 8.51
N LEU A 211 -6.96 24.49 8.74
CA LEU A 211 -7.76 25.16 9.75
C LEU A 211 -7.41 24.61 11.14
N GLN A 212 -6.72 25.44 11.92
CA GLN A 212 -6.55 25.19 13.34
C GLN A 212 -7.84 25.56 14.09
N PRO A 213 -8.34 24.71 15.00
CA PRO A 213 -9.39 25.10 15.92
C PRO A 213 -9.01 26.38 16.68
N ALA A 214 -9.99 27.24 16.97
CA ALA A 214 -9.75 28.45 17.74
C ALA A 214 -9.10 28.11 19.10
N GLY A 215 -7.90 28.63 19.36
CA GLY A 215 -7.10 28.31 20.55
C GLY A 215 -5.90 27.38 20.33
N TYR A 216 -5.72 26.84 19.11
CA TYR A 216 -4.58 25.99 18.72
C TYR A 216 -3.48 26.74 17.92
N GLU A 217 -3.56 28.07 17.91
CA GLU A 217 -2.60 28.95 17.21
C GLU A 217 -1.15 28.62 17.59
N GLY A 218 -0.37 28.15 16.61
CA GLY A 218 1.08 27.95 16.74
C GLY A 218 1.53 26.52 17.08
N ARG A 219 0.64 25.53 17.11
CA ARG A 219 1.03 24.10 17.06
C ARG A 219 1.05 23.62 15.60
N PRO A 220 2.03 22.85 15.11
CA PRO A 220 1.93 22.28 13.76
C PRO A 220 0.70 21.37 13.66
N ASN A 221 0.01 21.36 12.52
CA ASN A 221 -1.01 20.35 12.25
C ASN A 221 -0.29 19.01 12.18
N GLU A 222 -0.49 18.16 13.18
CA GLU A 222 0.03 16.79 13.16
C GLU A 222 -0.68 16.08 11.99
N GLU A 223 0.10 15.43 11.10
CA GLU A 223 -0.47 14.65 10.00
C GLU A 223 -1.40 13.61 10.59
N PHE A 224 -2.67 13.62 10.18
CA PHE A 224 -3.64 12.57 10.47
C PHE A 224 -3.03 11.23 10.03
N THR A 225 -2.68 10.38 10.99
CA THR A 225 -2.08 9.08 10.67
C THR A 225 -3.17 8.04 10.49
N GLU A 226 -2.98 7.10 9.56
CA GLU A 226 -3.92 5.97 9.36
C GLU A 226 -4.22 5.23 10.66
N ASP A 227 -3.31 5.26 11.62
CA ASP A 227 -3.43 4.60 12.92
C ASP A 227 -4.52 5.26 13.81
N GLU A 228 -4.77 6.58 13.69
CA GLU A 228 -5.80 7.28 14.48
C GLU A 228 -7.23 6.99 13.99
N PHE A 229 -7.41 6.79 12.66
CA PHE A 229 -8.74 6.54 12.08
C PHE A 229 -9.36 5.22 12.54
N PHE A 230 -8.54 4.20 12.79
CA PHE A 230 -9.02 2.88 13.24
C PHE A 230 -9.04 2.72 14.76
N GLU A 231 -8.40 3.62 15.53
CA GLU A 231 -8.50 3.64 16.99
C GLU A 231 -9.83 4.28 17.45
N GLU A 232 -10.32 5.34 16.79
CA GLU A 232 -11.62 5.96 17.13
C GLU A 232 -12.82 5.04 16.86
N GLU A 233 -12.81 4.22 15.79
CA GLU A 233 -13.90 3.24 15.55
C GLU A 233 -13.97 2.15 16.65
N ALA A 234 -12.85 1.84 17.32
CA ALA A 234 -12.82 0.85 18.40
C ALA A 234 -13.32 1.42 19.74
N GLU A 235 -13.10 2.71 19.99
CA GLU A 235 -13.60 3.38 21.21
C GLU A 235 -15.12 3.65 21.15
N GLU A 236 -15.68 3.89 19.96
CA GLU A 236 -17.13 4.07 19.80
C GLU A 236 -17.91 2.76 20.05
N GLU A 237 -17.39 1.59 19.64
CA GLU A 237 -18.01 0.28 19.90
C GLU A 237 -18.00 -0.11 21.39
N GLU A 238 -17.03 0.34 22.19
CA GLU A 238 -17.01 0.09 23.64
C GLU A 238 -18.03 0.95 24.41
N SER A 239 -18.49 2.08 23.84
CA SER A 239 -19.41 3.01 24.50
C SER A 239 -20.89 2.66 24.36
N GLU A 240 -21.27 1.83 23.38
CA GLU A 240 -22.67 1.40 23.18
C GLU A 240 -23.11 0.25 24.11
N GLY A 241 -22.22 -0.25 24.97
CA GLY A 241 -22.48 -1.38 25.87
C GLY A 241 -23.08 -1.04 27.25
N GLU A 242 -23.14 0.23 27.66
CA GLU A 242 -23.62 0.62 28.98
C GLU A 242 -24.92 1.43 28.93
N ALA A 243 -26.05 0.74 28.81
CA ALA A 243 -27.37 1.31 29.11
C ALA A 243 -28.25 0.33 29.90
N GLU A 244 -28.31 0.61 31.21
CA GLU A 244 -29.39 0.45 32.20
C GLU A 244 -30.30 -0.81 32.23
N GLU A 245 -30.43 -1.40 33.43
CA GLU A 245 -31.76 -1.70 34.01
C GLU A 245 -31.75 -1.62 35.57
N PRO A 246 -32.92 -1.40 36.22
CA PRO A 246 -33.05 -0.45 37.34
C PRO A 246 -33.18 -1.09 38.74
N GLU A 247 -33.04 -0.24 39.77
CA GLU A 247 -33.37 -0.53 41.16
C GLU A 247 -34.87 -0.85 41.38
N ALA A 248 -35.15 -1.88 42.19
CA ALA A 248 -36.38 -1.96 42.99
C ALA A 248 -36.26 -2.91 44.21
N GLY A 249 -36.31 -2.34 45.42
CA GLY A 249 -37.32 -2.70 46.43
C GLY A 249 -37.12 -3.91 47.36
N ALA A 250 -36.54 -3.65 48.54
CA ALA A 250 -36.86 -4.11 49.90
C ALA A 250 -37.71 -5.39 50.17
N SER A 251 -37.22 -6.26 51.08
CA SER A 251 -38.00 -6.73 52.24
C SER A 251 -37.14 -7.35 53.36
N GLU A 252 -37.41 -6.92 54.59
CA GLU A 252 -37.00 -7.40 55.92
C GLU A 252 -36.90 -8.95 56.09
N LYS A 253 -35.98 -9.47 56.94
CA LYS A 253 -36.20 -9.80 58.39
C LYS A 253 -35.10 -10.70 58.99
N GLU A 254 -34.95 -10.56 60.33
CA GLU A 254 -34.32 -11.47 61.33
C GLU A 254 -32.77 -11.55 61.36
N LYS A 255 -32.05 -11.30 62.46
CA LYS A 255 -32.30 -11.35 63.92
C LYS A 255 -31.54 -10.26 64.67
#